data_AF-A0A7W0QBD3-F1
#
_entry.id   AF-A0A7W0QBD3-F1
#
_cell.length_a   1.000
_cell.length_b   1.000
_cell.length_c   1.000
_cell.angle_alpha   90.00
_cell.angle_beta   90.00
_cell.angle_gamma   90.00
#
_symmetry.space_group_name_H-M   'P 1'
#
loop_
_entity.id
_entity.type
_entity.pdbx_description
1 polymer ?
#
loop_
_entity_poly.entity_id
_entity_poly.type
_entity_poly.pdbx_seq_one_letter_code
_entity_poly.pdbx_strand_id
1 'polypeptide(L)'
;MRNHTVALAGSLGLVALGLGAVPACSGTASQVKIGPPPARVTTGPLAGPLCTDDQCTCRKGADDAGMPEGGRKRFELRLASAQELWVTLPGHQLYKSPERAEACFYIDLAPGKHPVTLRASNKDGVSAALEVHELGVAAKSWYDTFKFACGHPGVCSFEELDGIKATYAGIPRNLHDVCGSTRIKSIQWDHGKAPDGLHPSELVVGLTLDIYKFMPDKPRGDTTCGAGEGRRQNTSDADADPGGGDDDGAPAE
;
A
#
# COMPACT_ATOMS: atom_id res chain seq x y z
N MET A 1 -22.53 2.21 50.29
CA MET A 1 -23.61 3.21 50.17
C MET A 1 -23.07 4.57 50.53
N ARG A 2 -22.87 5.47 49.56
CA ARG A 2 -22.74 6.92 49.77
C ARG A 2 -22.96 7.59 48.40
N ASN A 3 -24.17 8.10 48.22
CA ASN A 3 -24.58 8.89 47.07
C ASN A 3 -24.08 10.32 47.26
N HIS A 4 -23.43 10.88 46.25
CA HIS A 4 -23.17 12.31 46.17
C HIS A 4 -23.98 12.90 45.02
N THR A 5 -25.02 13.63 45.40
CA THR A 5 -25.84 14.48 44.54
C THR A 5 -25.16 15.85 44.47
N VAL A 6 -24.84 16.33 43.28
CA VAL A 6 -24.44 17.73 43.06
C VAL A 6 -25.35 18.30 41.98
N ALA A 7 -26.16 19.28 42.38
CA ALA A 7 -26.97 20.12 41.51
C ALA A 7 -26.14 21.33 41.06
N LEU A 8 -26.13 21.61 39.76
CA LEU A 8 -25.62 22.85 39.19
C LEU A 8 -26.72 23.47 38.32
N ALA A 9 -27.28 24.54 38.87
CA ALA A 9 -28.15 25.48 38.20
C ALA A 9 -27.31 26.48 37.40
N GLY A 10 -27.77 26.89 36.23
CA GLY A 10 -27.26 28.11 35.60
C GLY A 10 -27.49 28.23 34.11
N SER A 11 -28.38 29.18 33.78
CA SER A 11 -28.27 30.08 32.61
C SER A 11 -28.81 29.58 31.27
N LEU A 12 -30.11 29.86 31.04
CA LEU A 12 -30.70 29.99 29.71
C LEU A 12 -30.13 31.23 29.01
N GLY A 13 -29.28 31.04 28.01
CA GLY A 13 -28.95 32.03 27.00
C GLY A 13 -29.69 31.72 25.70
N LEU A 14 -30.68 32.54 25.34
CA LEU A 14 -31.26 32.52 23.99
C LEU A 14 -30.19 32.97 22.99
N VAL A 15 -29.73 32.05 22.14
CA VAL A 15 -28.93 32.36 20.94
C VAL A 15 -29.85 32.29 19.73
N ALA A 16 -29.98 33.42 19.04
CA ALA A 16 -30.78 33.57 17.84
C ALA A 16 -30.28 32.65 16.72
N LEU A 17 -31.16 31.75 16.27
CA LEU A 17 -30.98 30.92 15.09
C LEU A 17 -31.02 31.80 13.83
N GLY A 18 -29.83 32.23 13.37
CA GLY A 18 -29.66 32.72 12.01
C GLY A 18 -29.70 31.54 11.04
N LEU A 19 -30.83 31.37 10.34
CA LEU A 19 -30.94 30.48 9.19
C LEU A 19 -30.08 31.02 8.04
N GLY A 20 -28.78 30.75 8.09
CA GLY A 20 -27.89 30.89 6.94
C GLY A 20 -28.10 29.69 6.03
N ALA A 21 -28.72 29.91 4.87
CA ALA A 21 -28.79 28.93 3.81
C ALA A 21 -27.36 28.61 3.33
N VAL A 22 -26.80 27.51 3.84
CA VAL A 22 -25.57 26.93 3.29
C VAL A 22 -25.90 26.39 1.90
N PRO A 23 -25.27 26.89 0.83
CA PRO A 23 -25.45 26.32 -0.49
C PRO A 23 -24.92 24.88 -0.44
N ALA A 24 -25.83 23.92 -0.53
CA ALA A 24 -25.48 22.53 -0.72
C ALA A 24 -24.78 22.42 -2.08
N CYS A 25 -23.44 22.36 -2.06
CA CYS A 25 -22.67 21.95 -3.22
C CYS A 25 -23.01 20.49 -3.53
N SER A 26 -24.09 20.27 -4.27
CA SER A 26 -24.39 19.01 -4.94
C SER A 26 -23.36 18.82 -6.05
N GLY A 27 -22.14 18.44 -5.67
CA GLY A 27 -21.12 18.00 -6.61
C GLY A 27 -21.61 16.73 -7.27
N THR A 28 -22.06 16.82 -8.52
CA THR A 28 -22.32 15.68 -9.37
C THR A 28 -21.00 14.91 -9.50
N ALA A 29 -20.83 13.85 -8.70
CA ALA A 29 -19.65 12.99 -8.78
C ALA A 29 -19.55 12.44 -10.20
N SER A 30 -18.60 12.96 -10.99
CA SER A 30 -18.35 12.48 -12.34
C SER A 30 -17.95 11.02 -12.25
N GLN A 31 -18.77 10.14 -12.82
CA GLN A 31 -18.44 8.73 -12.96
C GLN A 31 -17.19 8.64 -13.84
N VAL A 32 -16.08 8.19 -13.25
CA VAL A 32 -14.82 8.04 -13.98
C VAL A 32 -15.02 6.93 -15.02
N LYS A 33 -14.71 7.24 -16.27
CA LYS A 33 -14.75 6.25 -17.36
C LYS A 33 -13.57 5.31 -17.21
N ILE A 34 -13.81 4.16 -16.58
CA ILE A 34 -12.83 3.07 -16.48
C ILE A 34 -12.80 2.35 -17.84
N GLY A 35 -11.60 2.14 -18.41
CA GLY A 35 -11.41 1.45 -19.69
C GLY A 35 -11.76 -0.04 -19.61
N PRO A 36 -11.70 -0.83 -20.70
CA PRO A 36 -11.96 -2.28 -20.63
C PRO A 36 -10.98 -3.01 -19.68
N PRO A 37 -11.36 -4.15 -19.06
CA PRO A 37 -10.45 -4.95 -18.23
C PRO A 37 -9.18 -5.36 -18.98
N PRO A 38 -8.04 -5.47 -18.30
CA PRO A 38 -6.82 -6.01 -18.91
C PRO A 38 -7.02 -7.45 -19.38
N ALA A 39 -6.08 -7.94 -20.20
CA ALA A 39 -6.10 -9.34 -20.64
C ALA A 39 -6.05 -10.31 -19.44
N ARG A 40 -6.68 -11.47 -19.57
CA ARG A 40 -6.74 -12.50 -18.52
C ARG A 40 -5.48 -13.37 -18.50
N VAL A 41 -4.34 -12.73 -18.29
CA VAL A 41 -3.03 -13.36 -18.33
C VAL A 41 -2.09 -12.68 -17.35
N THR A 42 -1.22 -13.48 -16.72
CA THR A 42 -0.09 -12.97 -15.95
C THR A 42 1.10 -12.78 -16.88
N THR A 43 1.71 -11.59 -16.87
CA THR A 43 2.89 -11.23 -17.66
C THR A 43 3.94 -10.54 -16.80
N GLY A 44 5.19 -10.62 -17.25
CA GLY A 44 6.35 -10.11 -16.51
C GLY A 44 7.07 -11.22 -15.73
N PRO A 45 8.31 -10.96 -15.30
CA PRO A 45 9.11 -11.95 -14.58
C PRO A 45 8.59 -12.14 -13.14
N LEU A 46 8.17 -13.36 -12.81
CA LEU A 46 7.89 -13.75 -11.42
C LEU A 46 9.18 -14.22 -10.74
N ALA A 47 9.27 -14.07 -9.42
CA ALA A 47 10.50 -14.24 -8.67
C ALA A 47 10.42 -15.38 -7.64
N GLY A 48 11.55 -16.06 -7.41
CA GLY A 48 11.69 -17.05 -6.35
C GLY A 48 11.16 -18.45 -6.68
N PRO A 49 11.44 -19.43 -5.80
CA PRO A 49 11.22 -20.85 -6.06
C PRO A 49 9.75 -21.28 -5.94
N LEU A 50 8.88 -20.37 -5.47
CA LEU A 50 7.44 -20.64 -5.36
C LEU A 50 6.70 -20.41 -6.67
N CYS A 51 7.37 -19.87 -7.69
CA CYS A 51 6.81 -19.58 -9.00
C CYS A 51 7.34 -20.54 -10.06
N THR A 52 6.43 -21.04 -10.90
CA THR A 52 6.72 -21.78 -12.13
C THR A 52 5.91 -21.15 -13.24
N ASP A 53 6.58 -20.67 -14.28
CA ASP A 53 5.97 -19.92 -15.38
C ASP A 53 5.17 -18.70 -14.89
N ASP A 54 3.85 -18.73 -15.05
CA ASP A 54 2.92 -17.65 -14.72
C ASP A 54 2.11 -17.89 -13.43
N GLN A 55 2.47 -18.92 -12.67
CA GLN A 55 1.78 -19.35 -11.45
C GLN A 55 2.74 -19.41 -10.28
N CYS A 56 2.26 -18.98 -9.10
CA CYS A 56 3.00 -19.18 -7.86
C CYS A 56 2.12 -19.82 -6.78
N THR A 57 2.79 -20.45 -5.81
CA THR A 57 2.17 -20.98 -4.59
C THR A 57 2.31 -19.98 -3.44
N CYS A 58 1.24 -19.79 -2.67
CA CYS A 58 1.29 -18.93 -1.49
C CYS A 58 2.22 -19.52 -0.44
N ARG A 59 3.05 -18.66 0.16
CA ARG A 59 4.05 -19.05 1.16
C ARG A 59 3.39 -19.60 2.41
N LYS A 60 4.10 -20.45 3.12
CA LYS A 60 3.75 -20.89 4.49
C LYS A 60 4.65 -20.23 5.53
N GLY A 61 5.85 -19.83 5.15
CA GLY A 61 6.84 -19.18 6.02
C GLY A 61 7.73 -18.17 5.29
N ALA A 62 8.67 -17.59 6.03
CA ALA A 62 9.58 -16.58 5.51
C ALA A 62 10.63 -17.15 4.54
N ASP A 63 11.14 -18.34 4.83
CA ASP A 63 12.23 -18.96 4.08
C ASP A 63 11.77 -19.51 2.70
N ASP A 64 10.46 -19.69 2.50
CA ASP A 64 9.90 -20.32 1.29
C ASP A 64 10.11 -19.50 0.02
N ALA A 65 10.09 -18.17 0.12
CA ALA A 65 10.09 -17.31 -1.06
C ALA A 65 11.48 -17.09 -1.65
N GLY A 66 12.55 -17.60 -1.04
CA GLY A 66 13.94 -17.41 -1.48
C GLY A 66 14.46 -15.97 -1.34
N MET A 67 15.70 -15.73 -1.77
CA MET A 67 16.35 -14.42 -1.69
C MET A 67 16.14 -13.57 -2.96
N PRO A 68 15.91 -12.24 -2.83
CA PRO A 68 15.95 -11.33 -3.97
C PRO A 68 17.37 -11.13 -4.49
N GLU A 69 17.50 -10.95 -5.81
CA GLU A 69 18.78 -10.73 -6.48
C GLU A 69 19.05 -9.25 -6.76
N GLY A 70 20.32 -8.87 -6.98
CA GLY A 70 20.69 -7.59 -7.57
C GLY A 70 20.31 -6.35 -6.75
N GLY A 71 20.31 -6.44 -5.40
CA GLY A 71 19.96 -5.32 -4.52
C GLY A 71 18.48 -4.91 -4.59
N ARG A 72 17.63 -5.77 -5.15
CA ARG A 72 16.17 -5.63 -5.17
C ARG A 72 15.58 -6.14 -3.85
N LYS A 73 14.29 -5.88 -3.68
CA LYS A 73 13.48 -6.36 -2.54
C LYS A 73 12.37 -7.26 -3.05
N ARG A 74 12.14 -8.36 -2.35
CA ARG A 74 11.09 -9.33 -2.70
C ARG A 74 9.77 -8.93 -2.07
N PHE A 75 8.72 -8.92 -2.89
CA PHE A 75 7.36 -8.67 -2.48
C PHE A 75 6.48 -9.86 -2.81
N GLU A 76 5.53 -10.18 -1.93
CA GLU A 76 4.37 -10.99 -2.28
C GLU A 76 3.17 -10.07 -2.49
N LEU A 77 2.45 -10.29 -3.58
CA LEU A 77 1.12 -9.75 -3.83
C LEU A 77 0.13 -10.89 -3.74
N ARG A 78 -0.75 -10.85 -2.73
CA ARG A 78 -1.80 -11.85 -2.52
C ARG A 78 -3.15 -11.27 -2.91
N LEU A 79 -3.78 -11.91 -3.88
CA LEU A 79 -5.10 -11.57 -4.39
C LEU A 79 -6.13 -12.57 -3.88
N ALA A 80 -7.23 -12.10 -3.32
CA ALA A 80 -8.33 -12.95 -2.89
C ALA A 80 -9.69 -12.36 -3.30
N SER A 81 -10.54 -13.19 -3.89
CA SER A 81 -11.89 -12.85 -4.33
C SER A 81 -12.60 -14.09 -4.88
N ALA A 82 -13.94 -14.08 -4.95
CA ALA A 82 -14.68 -15.04 -5.78
C ALA A 82 -14.66 -14.67 -7.28
N GLN A 83 -14.14 -13.49 -7.62
CA GLN A 83 -14.18 -12.88 -8.95
C GLN A 83 -12.78 -12.77 -9.57
N GLU A 84 -12.73 -12.27 -10.80
CA GLU A 84 -11.49 -11.92 -11.50
C GLU A 84 -10.85 -10.69 -10.87
N LEU A 85 -9.53 -10.72 -10.67
CA LEU A 85 -8.74 -9.58 -10.24
C LEU A 85 -7.52 -9.39 -11.13
N TRP A 86 -7.15 -8.14 -11.34
CA TRP A 86 -5.92 -7.76 -12.01
C TRP A 86 -5.09 -6.85 -11.10
N VAL A 87 -3.79 -7.07 -11.07
CA VAL A 87 -2.84 -6.08 -10.55
C VAL A 87 -1.88 -5.69 -11.65
N THR A 88 -1.65 -4.40 -11.82
CA THR A 88 -0.68 -3.86 -12.78
C THR A 88 0.35 -3.03 -12.05
N LEU A 89 1.62 -3.20 -12.44
CA LEU A 89 2.77 -2.43 -11.96
C LEU A 89 3.83 -2.37 -13.08
N PRO A 90 4.88 -1.55 -12.97
CA PRO A 90 5.90 -1.47 -14.03
C PRO A 90 6.45 -2.85 -14.42
N GLY A 91 6.26 -3.22 -15.68
CA GLY A 91 6.74 -4.48 -16.25
C GLY A 91 5.95 -5.74 -15.87
N HIS A 92 4.85 -5.63 -15.11
CA HIS A 92 4.05 -6.80 -14.74
C HIS A 92 2.55 -6.55 -14.84
N GLN A 93 1.83 -7.60 -15.23
CA GLN A 93 0.39 -7.73 -15.08
C GLN A 93 0.14 -9.05 -14.36
N LEU A 94 -0.55 -9.04 -13.23
CA LEU A 94 -0.84 -10.22 -12.43
C LEU A 94 -2.34 -10.49 -12.53
N TYR A 95 -2.71 -11.72 -12.86
CA TYR A 95 -4.11 -12.09 -13.07
C TYR A 95 -4.53 -13.22 -12.13
N LYS A 96 -5.61 -12.98 -11.38
CA LYS A 96 -6.28 -13.99 -10.57
C LYS A 96 -7.62 -14.33 -11.21
N SER A 97 -7.81 -15.61 -11.49
CA SER A 97 -9.03 -16.18 -12.07
C SER A 97 -10.06 -16.55 -10.99
N PRO A 98 -11.36 -16.65 -11.30
CA PRO A 98 -12.40 -16.93 -10.31
C PRO A 98 -12.36 -18.35 -9.75
N GLU A 99 -11.72 -19.31 -10.43
CA GLU A 99 -11.64 -20.72 -10.02
C GLU A 99 -10.77 -20.94 -8.78
N ARG A 100 -9.93 -19.96 -8.42
CA ARG A 100 -9.12 -19.99 -7.20
C ARG A 100 -9.68 -18.98 -6.20
N ALA A 101 -9.78 -19.35 -4.93
CA ALA A 101 -10.15 -18.40 -3.87
C ALA A 101 -9.07 -17.31 -3.70
N GLU A 102 -7.81 -17.70 -3.90
CA GLU A 102 -6.65 -16.83 -3.80
C GLU A 102 -5.58 -17.13 -4.86
N ALA A 103 -4.73 -16.14 -5.12
CA ALA A 103 -3.50 -16.28 -5.89
C ALA A 103 -2.39 -15.42 -5.26
N CYS A 104 -1.18 -15.96 -5.17
CA CYS A 104 0.00 -15.22 -4.75
C CYS A 104 0.94 -15.01 -5.93
N PHE A 105 1.62 -13.89 -5.93
CA PHE A 105 2.64 -13.54 -6.92
C PHE A 105 3.86 -12.99 -6.19
N TYR A 106 5.04 -13.40 -6.60
CA TYR A 106 6.27 -12.87 -6.04
C TYR A 106 7.01 -12.11 -7.11
N ILE A 107 7.46 -10.91 -6.76
CA ILE A 107 8.21 -10.04 -7.64
C ILE A 107 9.36 -9.42 -6.87
N ASP A 108 10.46 -9.19 -7.55
CA ASP A 108 11.55 -8.40 -7.01
C ASP A 108 11.46 -6.99 -7.57
N LEU A 109 11.46 -5.97 -6.71
CA LEU A 109 11.42 -4.56 -7.10
C LEU A 109 12.68 -3.83 -6.64
N ALA A 110 13.21 -2.97 -7.49
CA ALA A 110 14.31 -2.08 -7.11
C ALA A 110 13.81 -0.98 -6.15
N PRO A 111 14.69 -0.39 -5.31
CA PRO A 111 14.34 0.81 -4.55
C PRO A 111 13.84 1.94 -5.46
N GLY A 112 12.84 2.69 -5.02
CA GLY A 112 12.18 3.74 -5.81
C GLY A 112 10.65 3.68 -5.72
N LYS A 113 9.99 4.42 -6.62
CA LYS A 113 8.52 4.53 -6.67
C LYS A 113 7.95 3.59 -7.72
N HIS A 114 7.00 2.75 -7.31
CA HIS A 114 6.32 1.80 -8.19
C HIS A 114 4.81 2.00 -8.09
N PRO A 115 4.15 2.55 -9.12
CA PRO A 115 2.70 2.59 -9.16
C PRO A 115 2.14 1.17 -9.23
N VAL A 116 1.13 0.89 -8.42
CA VAL A 116 0.42 -0.38 -8.38
C VAL A 116 -1.07 -0.08 -8.51
N THR A 117 -1.73 -0.80 -9.40
CA THR A 117 -3.16 -0.68 -9.62
C THR A 117 -3.82 -2.03 -9.42
N LEU A 118 -4.72 -2.14 -8.44
CA LEU A 118 -5.67 -3.25 -8.34
C LEU A 118 -6.91 -2.91 -9.15
N ARG A 119 -7.44 -3.88 -9.89
CA ARG A 119 -8.73 -3.77 -10.58
C ARG A 119 -9.61 -4.98 -10.32
N ALA A 120 -10.89 -4.72 -10.08
CA ALA A 120 -11.98 -5.69 -10.05
C ALA A 120 -13.14 -5.22 -10.95
N SER A 121 -13.86 -6.15 -11.55
CA SER A 121 -14.98 -5.85 -12.46
C SER A 121 -16.05 -6.94 -12.40
N ASN A 122 -17.26 -6.57 -12.01
CA ASN A 122 -18.44 -7.43 -12.03
C ASN A 122 -19.71 -6.57 -12.10
N LYS A 123 -20.55 -6.79 -13.09
CA LYS A 123 -21.79 -6.02 -13.33
C LYS A 123 -22.74 -5.99 -12.12
N ASP A 124 -22.73 -7.04 -11.30
CA ASP A 124 -23.63 -7.21 -10.15
C ASP A 124 -22.97 -6.81 -8.82
N GLY A 125 -21.78 -6.21 -8.89
CA GLY A 125 -21.02 -5.76 -7.72
C GLY A 125 -19.71 -6.54 -7.53
N VAL A 126 -18.65 -5.82 -7.16
CA VAL A 126 -17.31 -6.38 -7.03
C VAL A 126 -17.00 -6.95 -5.65
N SER A 127 -16.07 -7.90 -5.60
CA SER A 127 -15.39 -8.37 -4.40
C SER A 127 -13.89 -8.36 -4.68
N ALA A 128 -13.08 -7.79 -3.80
CA ALA A 128 -11.66 -7.70 -4.03
C ALA A 128 -10.86 -7.58 -2.73
N ALA A 129 -9.77 -8.34 -2.65
CA ALA A 129 -8.73 -8.14 -1.64
C ALA A 129 -7.35 -8.20 -2.29
N LEU A 130 -6.48 -7.29 -1.83
CA LEU A 130 -5.07 -7.23 -2.16
C LEU A 130 -4.28 -7.03 -0.86
N GLU A 131 -3.35 -7.94 -0.61
CA GLU A 131 -2.31 -7.76 0.39
C GLU A 131 -0.95 -7.67 -0.31
N VAL A 132 -0.12 -6.72 0.12
CA VAL A 132 1.26 -6.59 -0.32
C VAL A 132 2.15 -6.77 0.88
N HIS A 133 3.10 -7.70 0.78
CA HIS A 133 4.04 -8.04 1.85
C HIS A 133 5.48 -7.84 1.36
N GLU A 134 6.33 -7.21 2.17
CA GLU A 134 7.78 -7.08 1.90
C GLU A 134 8.55 -8.14 2.67
N LEU A 135 9.46 -8.88 2.02
CA LEU A 135 10.37 -9.81 2.69
C LEU A 135 11.56 -9.07 3.32
N GLY A 136 11.64 -9.09 4.64
CA GLY A 136 12.83 -8.74 5.40
C GLY A 136 13.82 -9.89 5.45
N VAL A 137 14.78 -9.91 4.51
CA VAL A 137 15.79 -10.98 4.40
C VAL A 137 16.58 -11.17 5.70
N ALA A 138 17.07 -10.08 6.30
CA ALA A 138 17.86 -10.16 7.53
C ALA A 138 17.01 -10.57 8.74
N ALA A 139 15.79 -10.03 8.84
CA ALA A 139 14.85 -10.34 9.92
C ALA A 139 14.12 -11.68 9.76
N LYS A 140 14.21 -12.32 8.58
CA LYS A 140 13.39 -13.48 8.17
C LYS A 140 11.91 -13.26 8.48
N SER A 141 11.39 -12.09 8.12
CA SER A 141 10.03 -11.67 8.47
C SER A 141 9.35 -11.02 7.28
N TRP A 142 8.01 -11.09 7.23
CA TRP A 142 7.20 -10.41 6.20
C TRP A 142 6.50 -9.22 6.82
N TYR A 143 6.77 -8.03 6.28
CA TYR A 143 6.14 -6.79 6.72
C TYR A 143 4.88 -6.52 5.91
N ASP A 144 3.79 -6.16 6.60
CA ASP A 144 2.55 -5.76 5.95
C ASP A 144 2.75 -4.39 5.30
N THR A 145 2.87 -4.36 3.98
CA THR A 145 3.13 -3.11 3.24
C THR A 145 1.84 -2.40 2.89
N PHE A 146 0.82 -3.15 2.46
CA PHE A 146 -0.52 -2.63 2.12
C PHE A 146 -1.56 -3.74 2.28
N LYS A 147 -2.77 -3.39 2.71
CA LYS A 147 -3.87 -4.35 2.86
C LYS A 147 -5.23 -3.73 2.56
N PHE A 148 -5.80 -4.10 1.43
CA PHE A 148 -7.16 -3.75 1.03
C PHE A 148 -8.04 -5.00 0.97
N ALA A 149 -9.26 -4.91 1.47
CA ALA A 149 -10.30 -5.91 1.28
C ALA A 149 -11.66 -5.24 1.33
N CYS A 150 -12.49 -5.46 0.32
CA CYS A 150 -13.88 -5.04 0.30
C CYS A 150 -14.76 -6.15 -0.27
N GLY A 151 -15.85 -6.49 0.41
CA GLY A 151 -16.75 -7.57 0.02
C GLY A 151 -16.11 -8.95 0.06
N HIS A 152 -15.21 -9.23 1.00
CA HIS A 152 -14.55 -10.54 1.13
C HIS A 152 -14.80 -11.15 2.52
N PRO A 153 -15.75 -12.10 2.68
CA PRO A 153 -16.67 -12.65 1.65
C PRO A 153 -17.85 -11.72 1.33
N GLY A 154 -18.42 -11.83 0.12
CA GLY A 154 -19.64 -11.10 -0.28
C GLY A 154 -19.45 -10.16 -1.47
N VAL A 155 -20.19 -9.05 -1.47
CA VAL A 155 -20.12 -7.97 -2.47
C VAL A 155 -19.81 -6.68 -1.71
N CYS A 156 -18.84 -5.91 -2.21
CA CYS A 156 -18.42 -4.65 -1.65
C CYS A 156 -19.57 -3.63 -1.73
N SER A 157 -19.93 -2.96 -0.64
CA SER A 157 -20.88 -1.85 -0.67
C SER A 157 -20.16 -0.49 -0.73
N PHE A 158 -20.83 0.56 -1.19
CA PHE A 158 -20.26 1.90 -1.13
C PHE A 158 -19.97 2.37 0.30
N GLU A 159 -20.82 1.98 1.26
CA GLU A 159 -20.63 2.27 2.68
C GLU A 159 -19.37 1.59 3.24
N GLU A 160 -19.17 0.30 2.93
CA GLU A 160 -17.96 -0.43 3.31
C GLU A 160 -16.71 0.21 2.69
N LEU A 161 -16.78 0.53 1.39
CA LEU A 161 -15.67 1.16 0.67
C LEU A 161 -15.30 2.53 1.27
N ASP A 162 -16.28 3.34 1.64
CA ASP A 162 -16.03 4.64 2.27
C ASP A 162 -15.45 4.50 3.69
N GLY A 163 -15.90 3.49 4.45
CA GLY A 163 -15.28 3.11 5.72
C GLY A 163 -13.82 2.73 5.55
N ILE A 164 -13.50 1.90 4.54
CA ILE A 164 -12.12 1.53 4.21
C ILE A 164 -11.30 2.77 3.85
N LYS A 165 -11.78 3.64 2.96
CA LYS A 165 -11.07 4.90 2.60
C LYS A 165 -10.74 5.74 3.83
N ALA A 166 -11.68 5.85 4.77
CA ALA A 166 -11.46 6.59 6.01
C ALA A 166 -10.34 5.97 6.88
N THR A 167 -10.22 4.64 6.93
CA THR A 167 -9.11 3.99 7.66
C THR A 167 -7.74 4.41 7.12
N TYR A 168 -7.60 4.55 5.81
CA TYR A 168 -6.34 4.93 5.17
C TYR A 168 -5.93 6.38 5.46
N ALA A 169 -6.89 7.29 5.58
CA ALA A 169 -6.63 8.67 5.96
C ALA A 169 -6.04 8.79 7.39
N GLY A 170 -6.29 7.79 8.25
CA GLY A 170 -5.80 7.75 9.62
C GLY A 170 -4.41 7.11 9.81
N ILE A 171 -3.79 6.55 8.77
CA ILE A 171 -2.54 5.79 8.91
C ILE A 171 -1.35 6.75 9.09
N PRO A 172 -0.65 6.75 10.24
CA PRO A 172 0.46 7.65 10.47
C PRO A 172 1.59 7.44 9.45
N ARG A 173 1.98 8.51 8.76
CA ARG A 173 3.07 8.53 7.76
C ARG A 173 2.89 7.52 6.60
N ASN A 174 1.68 6.98 6.41
CA ASN A 174 1.37 5.92 5.44
C ASN A 174 2.32 4.70 5.53
N LEU A 175 2.71 4.36 6.76
CA LEU A 175 3.48 3.15 7.09
C LEU A 175 2.51 2.14 7.71
N HIS A 176 2.21 1.08 6.99
CA HIS A 176 1.37 -0.02 7.50
C HIS A 176 2.13 -0.89 8.51
N ASP A 177 3.42 -1.09 8.29
CA ASP A 177 4.36 -1.70 9.23
C ASP A 177 5.54 -0.76 9.44
N VAL A 178 5.80 -0.39 10.70
CA VAL A 178 6.85 0.59 11.05
C VAL A 178 8.25 0.00 10.88
N CYS A 179 8.39 -1.33 10.91
CA CYS A 179 9.67 -2.01 10.69
C CYS A 179 10.01 -2.21 9.21
N GLY A 180 9.02 -2.15 8.32
CA GLY A 180 9.21 -2.32 6.88
C GLY A 180 9.98 -1.16 6.24
N SER A 181 10.43 -1.35 4.99
CA SER A 181 11.16 -0.31 4.24
C SER A 181 10.36 0.29 3.10
N THR A 182 9.04 0.07 3.09
CA THR A 182 8.15 0.55 2.03
C THR A 182 7.08 1.46 2.61
N ARG A 183 6.88 2.63 1.99
CA ARG A 183 5.77 3.55 2.30
C ARG A 183 4.73 3.52 1.20
N ILE A 184 3.47 3.68 1.59
CA ILE A 184 2.38 3.83 0.63
C ILE A 184 2.15 5.32 0.34
N LYS A 185 2.00 5.66 -0.94
CA LYS A 185 1.70 7.02 -1.38
C LYS A 185 0.56 7.02 -2.38
N SER A 186 -0.08 8.18 -2.52
CA SER A 186 -1.01 8.49 -3.62
C SER A 186 -2.11 7.44 -3.80
N ILE A 187 -2.80 7.06 -2.73
CA ILE A 187 -3.91 6.12 -2.84
C ILE A 187 -5.09 6.81 -3.53
N GLN A 188 -5.57 6.22 -4.63
CA GLN A 188 -6.65 6.69 -5.47
C GLN A 188 -7.71 5.60 -5.60
N TRP A 189 -8.96 6.02 -5.67
CA TRP A 189 -10.12 5.12 -5.68
C TRP A 189 -11.06 5.56 -6.79
N ASP A 190 -11.20 4.73 -7.82
CA ASP A 190 -12.19 4.93 -8.87
C ASP A 190 -13.15 3.75 -8.89
N HIS A 191 -14.43 4.00 -9.13
CA HIS A 191 -15.42 2.93 -9.20
C HIS A 191 -16.59 3.25 -10.14
N GLY A 192 -17.14 2.19 -10.72
CA GLY A 192 -18.43 2.21 -11.39
C GLY A 192 -19.59 2.11 -10.40
N LYS A 193 -20.82 2.08 -10.91
CA LYS A 193 -22.03 1.76 -10.15
C LYS A 193 -22.73 0.56 -10.76
N ALA A 194 -23.08 -0.41 -9.94
CA ALA A 194 -23.93 -1.53 -10.35
C ALA A 194 -25.39 -1.05 -10.55
N PRO A 195 -26.24 -1.83 -11.25
CA PRO A 195 -27.63 -1.46 -11.50
C PRO A 195 -28.48 -1.22 -10.24
N ASP A 196 -28.13 -1.85 -9.12
CA ASP A 196 -28.80 -1.64 -7.83
C ASP A 196 -28.47 -0.29 -7.17
N GLY A 197 -27.42 0.40 -7.63
CA GLY A 197 -26.93 1.65 -7.05
C GLY A 197 -26.29 1.52 -5.66
N LEU A 198 -26.15 0.30 -5.13
CA LEU A 198 -25.62 0.00 -3.79
C LEU A 198 -24.17 -0.49 -3.84
N HIS A 199 -23.80 -1.15 -4.92
CA HIS A 199 -22.48 -1.78 -5.07
C HIS A 199 -21.65 -1.16 -6.21
N PRO A 200 -20.31 -1.15 -6.12
CA PRO A 200 -19.46 -0.81 -7.25
C PRO A 200 -19.46 -1.95 -8.26
N SER A 201 -19.78 -1.67 -9.53
CA SER A 201 -19.66 -2.65 -10.62
C SER A 201 -18.23 -2.79 -11.16
N GLU A 202 -17.42 -1.77 -10.91
CA GLU A 202 -16.00 -1.75 -11.18
C GLU A 202 -15.31 -1.06 -10.01
N LEU A 203 -14.11 -1.51 -9.68
CA LEU A 203 -13.27 -0.89 -8.68
C LEU A 203 -11.83 -0.87 -9.15
N VAL A 204 -11.21 0.30 -9.08
CA VAL A 204 -9.79 0.52 -9.34
C VAL A 204 -9.19 1.17 -8.10
N VAL A 205 -8.20 0.51 -7.52
CA VAL A 205 -7.42 1.03 -6.39
C VAL A 205 -6.01 1.28 -6.90
N GLY A 206 -5.66 2.55 -7.08
CA GLY A 206 -4.31 2.98 -7.43
C GLY A 206 -3.53 3.33 -6.16
N LEU A 207 -2.26 2.92 -6.07
CA LEU A 207 -1.35 3.34 -5.02
C LEU A 207 0.09 3.37 -5.55
N THR A 208 1.01 3.93 -4.78
CA THR A 208 2.45 3.89 -5.10
C THR A 208 3.22 3.28 -3.94
N LEU A 209 3.98 2.23 -4.21
CA LEU A 209 4.99 1.69 -3.31
C LEU A 209 6.24 2.58 -3.39
N ASP A 210 6.59 3.29 -2.33
CA ASP A 210 7.84 4.05 -2.21
C ASP A 210 8.84 3.25 -1.39
N ILE A 211 9.71 2.51 -2.10
CA ILE A 211 10.60 1.49 -1.57
C ILE A 211 11.97 2.12 -1.24
N TYR A 212 12.36 2.10 0.03
CA TYR A 212 13.66 2.62 0.46
C TYR A 212 14.80 1.62 0.24
N LYS A 213 16.04 2.13 0.22
CA LYS A 213 17.24 1.30 0.03
C LYS A 213 17.64 0.47 1.26
N PHE A 214 17.23 0.88 2.46
CA PHE A 214 17.66 0.19 3.68
C PHE A 214 16.99 -1.19 3.79
N MET A 215 17.68 -2.13 4.43
CA MET A 215 17.18 -3.49 4.66
C MET A 215 16.67 -3.60 6.10
N PRO A 216 15.38 -3.87 6.31
CA PRO A 216 14.86 -4.15 7.64
C PRO A 216 15.58 -5.32 8.30
N ASP A 217 16.01 -5.12 9.54
CA ASP A 217 16.75 -6.10 10.36
C ASP A 217 15.97 -6.52 11.63
N LYS A 218 14.90 -5.79 11.97
CA LYS A 218 13.98 -6.11 13.06
C LYS A 218 12.79 -6.92 12.58
N PRO A 219 12.29 -7.90 13.34
CA PRO A 219 11.09 -8.64 12.95
C PRO A 219 9.87 -7.71 12.87
N ARG A 220 8.87 -8.11 12.08
CA ARG A 220 7.58 -7.41 12.00
C ARG A 220 7.00 -7.16 13.40
N GLY A 221 6.48 -5.95 13.61
CA GLY A 221 5.80 -5.56 14.85
C GLY A 221 6.72 -5.29 16.05
N ASP A 222 8.05 -5.32 15.86
CA ASP A 222 9.00 -4.93 16.89
C ASP A 222 8.76 -3.47 17.32
N THR A 223 8.56 -3.25 18.62
CA THR A 223 8.20 -1.93 19.17
C THR A 223 9.36 -0.94 19.16
N THR A 224 10.59 -1.39 18.91
CA THR A 224 11.77 -0.54 18.75
C THR A 224 11.84 0.09 17.35
N CYS A 225 11.04 -0.39 16.39
CA CYS A 225 10.98 0.20 15.06
C CYS A 225 10.39 1.61 15.09
N GLY A 226 11.07 2.55 14.45
CA GLY A 226 10.64 3.95 14.40
C GLY A 226 10.81 4.73 15.71
N ALA A 227 11.26 4.08 16.80
CA ALA A 227 11.84 4.76 17.95
C ALA A 227 13.19 5.31 17.51
N GLY A 228 13.33 6.64 17.50
CA GLY A 228 14.45 7.36 16.89
C GLY A 228 15.84 7.18 17.53
N GLU A 229 16.15 6.05 18.19
CA GLU A 229 17.48 5.80 18.77
C GLU A 229 18.55 5.48 17.73
N GLY A 230 18.17 5.28 16.47
CA GLY A 230 19.07 4.86 15.39
C GLY A 230 19.29 5.87 14.27
N ARG A 231 19.15 7.18 14.52
CA ARG A 231 19.73 8.18 13.60
C ARG A 231 21.26 8.08 13.74
N ARG A 232 21.85 6.99 13.23
CA ARG A 232 23.28 6.89 12.95
C ARG A 232 23.62 8.18 12.24
N GLN A 233 24.46 8.97 12.90
CA GLN A 233 25.23 10.02 12.30
C GLN A 233 25.79 9.45 11.00
N ASN A 234 25.24 9.85 9.85
CA ASN A 234 26.10 10.01 8.70
C ASN A 234 27.01 11.15 9.11
N THR A 235 28.12 10.81 9.76
CA THR A 235 29.31 11.64 9.71
C THR A 235 29.59 11.83 8.24
N SER A 236 29.25 13.02 7.76
CA SER A 236 29.93 13.65 6.66
C SER A 236 31.39 13.81 7.09
N ASP A 237 32.15 12.73 7.04
CA ASP A 237 33.59 12.80 6.81
C ASP A 237 33.76 12.96 5.30
N ALA A 238 33.35 14.15 4.84
CA ALA A 238 33.64 14.69 3.52
C ALA A 238 34.22 16.09 3.72
N ASP A 239 35.21 16.19 4.61
CA ASP A 239 36.11 17.34 4.76
C ASP A 239 37.51 16.78 5.04
N ALA A 240 38.05 16.02 4.08
CA ALA A 240 39.49 15.86 3.92
C ALA A 240 39.92 16.80 2.78
N ASP A 241 40.08 18.06 3.19
CA ASP A 241 41.06 19.03 2.75
C ASP A 241 41.98 18.58 1.58
N PRO A 242 41.84 19.17 0.37
CA PRO A 242 42.86 19.07 -0.67
C PRO A 242 44.02 19.99 -0.29
N GLY A 243 44.94 19.47 0.53
CA GLY A 243 46.20 20.12 0.84
C GLY A 243 46.96 20.45 -0.45
N GLY A 244 47.08 21.74 -0.71
CA GLY A 244 47.89 22.33 -1.76
C GLY A 244 49.37 21.97 -1.61
N GLY A 245 50.01 21.82 -2.76
CA GLY A 245 51.45 21.72 -2.91
C GLY A 245 51.81 22.33 -4.25
N ASP A 246 52.01 23.64 -4.24
CA ASP A 246 52.86 24.33 -5.19
C ASP A 246 54.25 23.70 -5.11
N ASP A 247 54.83 23.30 -6.26
CA ASP A 247 56.29 23.30 -6.39
C ASP A 247 56.69 23.62 -7.83
N ASP A 248 57.36 24.76 -7.89
CA ASP A 248 57.95 25.42 -9.05
C ASP A 248 59.19 24.67 -9.56
N GLY A 249 59.38 24.71 -10.89
CA GLY A 249 60.70 25.02 -11.47
C GLY A 249 61.70 23.88 -11.78
N ALA A 250 61.74 23.49 -13.07
CA ALA A 250 62.90 23.48 -14.01
C ALA A 250 64.25 22.79 -13.63
N PRO A 251 65.26 22.63 -14.53
CA PRO A 251 65.32 22.75 -16.00
C PRO A 251 65.92 21.49 -16.72
N ALA A 252 65.97 21.61 -18.04
CA ALA A 252 66.85 20.99 -19.06
C ALA A 252 67.89 19.91 -18.69
N GLU A 253 68.00 18.86 -19.52
CA GLU A 253 69.04 18.67 -20.56
C GLU A 253 68.53 17.74 -21.67
#